data_AF-T0YME6-F1
#
_entry.id   AF-T0YME6-F1
#
_cell.length_a   1.000
_cell.length_b   1.000
_cell.length_c   1.000
_cell.angle_alpha   90.00
_cell.angle_beta   90.00
_cell.angle_gamma   90.00
#
_symmetry.space_group_name_H-M   'P 1'
#
loop_
_entity.id
_entity.type
_entity.pdbx_description
1 polymer ?
#
loop_
_entity_poly.entity_id
_entity_poly.type
_entity_poly.pdbx_seq_one_letter_code
_entity_poly.pdbx_strand_id
1 'polypeptide(L)'
;MRRLAAAIHAQAPNISIKAASTALDAYEHARLRHLTDKRLVTIVDYSPPSNERRLAVVDVRTGKVLIYTYVAQGKGSGLKYATRFSNEPGSLASSIGVYL
;
A
#
# COMPACT_ATOMS: atom_id res chain seq x y z
N MET A 1 -10.63 2.97 -12.18
CA MET A 1 -9.93 2.93 -10.87
C MET A 1 -10.42 3.96 -9.85
N ARG A 2 -10.74 5.21 -10.22
CA ARG A 2 -11.13 6.29 -9.26
C ARG A 2 -12.26 5.95 -8.28
N ARG A 3 -13.33 5.27 -8.71
CA ARG A 3 -14.43 4.81 -7.82
C ARG A 3 -13.97 3.74 -6.83
N LEU A 4 -13.15 2.80 -7.28
CA LEU A 4 -12.61 1.73 -6.42
C LEU A 4 -11.65 2.29 -5.37
N ALA A 5 -10.78 3.22 -5.76
CA ALA A 5 -9.90 3.91 -4.82
C ALA A 5 -10.68 4.68 -3.73
N ALA A 6 -11.75 5.38 -4.11
CA ALA A 6 -12.64 6.04 -3.15
C ALA A 6 -13.33 5.04 -2.20
N ALA A 7 -13.78 3.89 -2.72
CA ALA A 7 -14.39 2.84 -1.90
C ALA A 7 -13.40 2.22 -0.91
N ILE A 8 -12.13 2.04 -1.30
CA ILE A 8 -11.05 1.58 -0.41
C ILE A 8 -10.82 2.62 0.69
N HIS A 9 -10.68 3.90 0.33
CA HIS A 9 -10.48 4.98 1.30
C HIS A 9 -11.65 5.07 2.31
N ALA A 10 -12.90 4.92 1.86
CA ALA A 10 -14.05 4.94 2.75
C ALA A 10 -14.02 3.81 3.82
N GLN A 11 -13.44 2.66 3.49
CA GLN A 11 -13.29 1.51 4.41
C GLN A 11 -11.98 1.55 5.21
N ALA A 12 -10.95 2.23 4.70
CA ALA A 12 -9.63 2.39 5.31
C ALA A 12 -9.17 3.85 5.21
N PRO A 13 -9.66 4.76 6.08
CA PRO A 13 -9.51 6.22 5.92
C PRO A 13 -8.08 6.74 5.86
N ASN A 14 -7.10 6.04 6.45
CA ASN A 14 -5.70 6.45 6.40
C ASN A 14 -4.97 5.96 5.14
N ILE A 15 -5.62 5.17 4.28
CA ILE A 15 -5.15 4.92 2.92
C ILE A 15 -5.70 6.04 2.06
N SER A 16 -4.84 6.96 1.63
CA SER A 16 -5.27 8.08 0.80
C SER A 16 -5.83 7.60 -0.54
N ILE A 17 -6.78 8.36 -1.12
CA ILE A 17 -7.29 8.08 -2.47
C ILE A 17 -6.13 8.02 -3.49
N LYS A 18 -5.09 8.85 -3.29
CA LYS A 18 -3.88 8.85 -4.11
C LYS A 18 -3.14 7.52 -4.00
N ALA A 19 -2.81 7.06 -2.78
CA ALA A 19 -2.14 5.78 -2.58
C ALA A 19 -2.95 4.60 -3.12
N ALA A 20 -4.27 4.58 -2.84
CA ALA A 20 -5.16 3.54 -3.36
C ALA A 20 -5.20 3.54 -4.90
N SER A 21 -5.28 4.70 -5.54
CA SER A 21 -5.27 4.80 -7.01
C SER A 21 -3.94 4.31 -7.58
N THR A 22 -2.81 4.78 -7.03
CA THR A 22 -1.47 4.36 -7.47
C THR A 22 -1.25 2.86 -7.32
N ALA A 23 -1.69 2.25 -6.22
CA ALA A 23 -1.57 0.81 -6.00
C ALA A 23 -2.43 0.00 -6.98
N LEU A 24 -3.67 0.45 -7.26
CA LEU A 24 -4.54 -0.19 -8.24
C LEU A 24 -3.98 -0.09 -9.66
N ASP A 25 -3.47 1.07 -10.06
CA ASP A 25 -2.85 1.24 -11.38
C ASP A 25 -1.62 0.32 -11.52
N ALA A 26 -0.78 0.24 -10.47
CA ALA A 26 0.38 -0.65 -10.46
C ALA A 26 -0.01 -2.14 -10.51
N TYR A 27 -1.06 -2.55 -9.81
CA TYR A 27 -1.64 -3.89 -9.89
C TYR A 27 -2.12 -4.22 -11.31
N GLU A 28 -2.84 -3.29 -11.96
CA GLU A 28 -3.31 -3.48 -13.33
C GLU A 28 -2.15 -3.67 -14.31
N HIS A 29 -1.08 -2.88 -14.18
CA HIS A 29 0.14 -3.06 -14.96
C HIS A 29 0.80 -4.42 -14.71
N ALA A 30 0.87 -4.88 -13.46
CA ALA A 30 1.40 -6.20 -13.13
C ALA A 30 0.55 -7.33 -13.75
N ARG A 31 -0.78 -7.22 -13.68
CA ARG A 31 -1.69 -8.20 -14.28
C ARG A 31 -1.57 -8.24 -15.81
N LEU A 32 -1.51 -7.07 -16.47
CA LEU A 32 -1.34 -6.98 -17.93
C LEU A 32 0.00 -7.55 -18.41
N ARG A 33 1.02 -7.56 -17.54
CA ARG A 33 2.32 -8.18 -17.80
C ARG A 33 2.39 -9.65 -17.38
N HIS A 34 1.27 -10.25 -16.97
CA HIS A 34 1.20 -11.62 -16.47
C HIS A 34 2.10 -11.90 -15.26
N LEU A 35 2.41 -10.86 -14.46
CA LEU A 35 3.25 -10.98 -13.26
C LEU A 35 2.45 -11.44 -12.03
N THR A 36 1.12 -11.35 -12.09
CA THR A 36 0.22 -11.82 -11.04
C THR A 36 -1.18 -12.05 -11.59
N ASP A 37 -1.87 -13.04 -11.05
CA ASP A 37 -3.31 -13.32 -11.22
C ASP A 37 -4.07 -13.20 -9.88
N LYS A 38 -3.38 -12.77 -8.81
CA LYS A 38 -3.94 -12.68 -7.46
C LYS A 38 -5.05 -11.65 -7.41
N ARG A 39 -6.18 -12.03 -6.83
CA ARG A 39 -7.33 -11.15 -6.53
C ARG A 39 -7.08 -10.17 -5.38
N LEU A 40 -6.07 -10.42 -4.55
CA LEU A 40 -5.81 -9.62 -3.36
C LEU A 40 -4.62 -8.69 -3.60
N VAL A 41 -4.80 -7.42 -3.24
CA VAL A 41 -3.75 -6.40 -3.24
C VAL A 41 -3.56 -5.90 -1.82
N THR A 42 -2.32 -5.88 -1.34
CA THR A 42 -1.97 -5.23 -0.08
C THR A 42 -1.43 -3.84 -0.38
N ILE A 43 -2.00 -2.83 0.27
CA ILE A 43 -1.63 -1.43 0.11
C ILE A 43 -1.06 -0.95 1.43
N VAL A 44 0.13 -0.37 1.39
CA VAL A 44 0.71 0.35 2.53
C VAL A 44 0.87 1.82 2.15
N ASP A 45 0.18 2.70 2.87
CA ASP A 45 0.35 4.15 2.73
C ASP A 45 1.27 4.63 3.87
N TYR A 46 2.50 5.04 3.56
CA TYR A 46 3.44 5.50 4.58
C TYR A 46 3.29 6.98 4.95
N SER A 47 2.32 7.71 4.36
CA SER A 47 2.08 9.12 4.70
C SER A 47 1.54 9.35 6.13
N PRO A 48 0.69 8.49 6.71
CA PRO A 48 0.32 8.55 8.12
C PRO A 48 1.47 8.07 9.03
N PRO A 49 1.50 8.52 10.30
CA PRO A 49 2.53 8.09 11.24
C PRO A 49 2.41 6.60 11.59
N SER A 50 3.50 6.02 12.13
CA SER A 50 3.64 4.59 12.42
C SER A 50 2.68 4.07 13.50
N ASN A 51 2.14 4.97 14.32
CA ASN A 51 1.12 4.67 15.33
C ASN A 51 -0.31 4.72 14.79
N GLU A 52 -0.50 4.84 13.47
CA GLU A 52 -1.79 4.78 12.79
C GLU A 52 -1.91 3.51 11.92
N ARG A 53 -3.14 3.01 11.76
CA ARG A 53 -3.41 1.94 10.80
C ARG A 53 -3.17 2.49 9.40
N ARG A 54 -2.37 1.81 8.61
CA ARG A 54 -1.93 2.28 7.29
C ARG A 54 -1.56 1.16 6.32
N LEU A 55 -1.98 -0.07 6.64
CA LEU A 55 -1.96 -1.23 5.76
C LEU A 55 -3.38 -1.70 5.53
N ALA A 56 -3.74 -1.92 4.27
CA ALA A 56 -5.02 -2.50 3.87
C ALA A 56 -4.83 -3.70 2.94
N VAL A 57 -5.52 -4.81 3.19
CA VAL A 57 -5.64 -5.93 2.24
C VAL A 57 -6.99 -5.80 1.54
N VAL A 58 -6.96 -5.66 0.22
CA VAL A 58 -8.12 -5.33 -0.60
C VAL A 58 -8.38 -6.47 -1.58
N ASP A 59 -9.63 -6.88 -1.66
CA ASP A 59 -10.12 -7.69 -2.78
C ASP A 59 -10.50 -6.77 -3.94
N VAL A 60 -9.71 -6.79 -5.02
CA VAL A 60 -9.91 -5.86 -6.15
C VAL A 60 -11.17 -6.15 -6.97
N ARG A 61 -11.75 -7.35 -6.86
CA ARG A 61 -12.96 -7.71 -7.59
C ARG A 61 -14.20 -7.09 -6.94
N THR A 62 -14.23 -7.07 -5.61
CA THR A 62 -15.38 -6.56 -4.83
C THR A 62 -15.16 -5.16 -4.28
N GLY A 63 -13.91 -4.71 -4.23
CA GLY A 63 -13.51 -3.47 -3.57
C GLY A 63 -13.60 -3.51 -2.04
N LYS A 64 -13.78 -4.69 -1.45
CA LYS A 64 -13.82 -4.85 0.01
C LYS A 64 -12.41 -4.80 0.61
N VAL A 65 -12.26 -4.00 1.66
CA VAL A 65 -11.09 -4.05 2.53
C VAL A 65 -11.29 -5.19 3.52
N LEU A 66 -10.50 -6.25 3.37
CA LEU A 66 -10.58 -7.46 4.20
C LEU A 66 -9.81 -7.30 5.51
N ILE A 67 -8.72 -6.53 5.48
CA ILE A 67 -7.87 -6.23 6.64
C ILE A 67 -7.50 -4.76 6.59
N TYR A 68 -7.57 -4.08 7.73
CA TYR A 68 -7.08 -2.71 7.90
C TYR A 68 -6.36 -2.59 9.25
N THR A 69 -5.04 -2.48 9.21
CA THR A 69 -4.19 -2.64 10.41
C THR A 69 -2.90 -1.80 10.36
N TYR A 70 -2.12 -1.89 11.42
CA TYR A 70 -0.79 -1.29 11.58
C TYR A 70 0.26 -2.04 10.77
N VAL A 71 1.37 -1.37 10.47
CA VAL A 71 2.52 -1.99 9.81
C VAL A 71 3.82 -1.34 10.25
N ALA A 72 4.83 -2.18 10.47
CA ALA A 72 6.18 -1.74 10.77
C ALA A 72 6.80 -0.99 9.57
N GLN A 73 7.80 -0.16 9.85
CA GLN A 73 8.67 0.44 8.84
C GLN A 73 10.12 0.10 9.16
N GLY A 74 11.00 0.15 8.15
CA GLY A 74 12.42 -0.03 8.37
C GLY A 74 12.98 1.00 9.36
N LYS A 75 13.94 0.58 10.21
CA LYS A 75 14.62 1.47 11.17
C LYS A 75 15.25 2.69 10.50
N GLY A 76 15.74 2.51 9.27
CA GLY A 76 16.34 3.55 8.43
C GLY A 76 15.33 4.46 7.73
N SER A 77 14.03 4.25 7.91
CA SER A 77 12.96 5.09 7.34
C SER A 77 12.49 6.22 8.25
N GLY A 78 12.85 6.19 9.53
CA GLY A 78 12.40 7.12 10.56
C GLY A 78 11.67 6.42 11.71
N LEU A 79 11.21 7.19 12.69
CA LEU A 79 10.55 6.65 13.90
C LEU A 79 9.02 6.74 13.80
N LYS A 80 8.48 7.95 13.99
CA LYS A 80 7.03 8.21 13.91
C LYS A 80 6.57 8.37 12.46
N TYR A 81 7.33 9.07 11.62
CA TYR A 81 7.03 9.22 10.20
C TYR A 81 8.07 8.50 9.37
N ALA A 82 7.67 7.93 8.22
CA ALA A 82 8.58 7.37 7.24
C ALA A 82 9.03 8.47 6.28
N THR A 83 10.20 9.05 6.51
CA THR A 83 10.74 10.17 5.73
C THR A 83 11.84 9.76 4.76
N ARG A 84 12.34 8.52 4.87
CA ARG A 84 13.38 7.97 3.99
C ARG A 84 13.01 6.57 3.52
N PHE A 85 13.30 6.30 2.25
CA PHE A 85 13.14 4.98 1.63
C PHE A 85 14.40 4.66 0.83
N SER A 86 14.78 3.40 0.75
CA SER A 86 15.93 2.97 -0.04
C SER A 86 15.79 1.52 -0.48
N ASN A 87 16.33 1.23 -1.67
CA ASN A 87 16.49 -0.13 -2.20
C ASN A 87 17.91 -0.67 -1.98
N GLU A 88 18.81 0.12 -1.40
CA GLU A 88 20.19 -0.28 -1.15
C GLU A 88 20.26 -1.31 -0.02
N PRO A 89 21.01 -2.41 -0.21
CA PRO A 89 21.30 -3.36 0.86
C PRO A 89 21.93 -2.67 2.08
N GLY A 90 21.53 -3.07 3.28
CA GLY A 90 22.06 -2.51 4.52
C GLY A 90 21.52 -1.13 4.92
N SER A 91 20.69 -0.49 4.09
CA SER A 91 20.10 0.83 4.40
C SER A 91 19.11 0.82 5.59
N LEU A 92 18.63 -0.38 5.95
CA LEU A 92 17.58 -0.63 6.95
C LEU A 92 16.27 0.15 6.72
N ALA A 93 16.09 0.75 5.55
CA ALA A 93 14.90 1.50 5.18
C ALA A 93 13.90 0.57 4.49
N SER A 94 12.61 0.87 4.65
CA SER A 94 11.59 0.34 3.74
C SER A 94 11.87 0.82 2.32
N SER A 95 11.50 0.01 1.33
CA SER A 95 11.54 0.36 -0.08
C SER A 95 10.15 0.80 -0.58
N ILE A 96 10.13 1.61 -1.64
CA ILE A 96 8.88 2.01 -2.33
C ILE A 96 8.79 1.19 -3.61
N GLY A 97 7.67 0.54 -3.83
CA GLY A 97 7.41 -0.17 -5.09
C GLY A 97 6.33 -1.25 -4.97
N VAL A 98 6.29 -2.08 -6.00
CA VAL A 98 5.43 -3.28 -6.08
C VAL A 98 6.26 -4.51 -5.74
N TYR A 99 5.67 -5.42 -4.96
CA TYR A 99 6.22 -6.73 -4.62
C TYR A 99 5.23 -7.81 -5.05
N LEU A 100 5.72 -8.91 -5.63
CA LEU A 100 4.91 -9.94 -6.31
C LEU A 100 4.90 -11.28 -5.56
#